data_AF-A0A9R1SAM2-F1
#
_entry.id   AF-A0A9R1SAM2-F1
#
_cell.length_a   1.000
_cell.length_b   1.000
_cell.length_c   1.000
_cell.angle_alpha   90.00
_cell.angle_beta   90.00
_cell.angle_gamma   90.00
#
_symmetry.space_group_name_H-M   'P 1'
#
loop_
_entity.id
_entity.type
_entity.pdbx_description
1 polymer ?
#
loop_
_entity_poly.entity_id
_entity_poly.type
_entity_poly.pdbx_seq_one_letter_code
_entity_poly.pdbx_strand_id
1 'polypeptide(L)'
;MYALGSSNFMKPMRFAGAGILGSDQLQNPDFYNWNKVFVRYCDGASFSGDAEGRAQALLTGCSAGGLATILHCDDFSARFSRDVSVKCLADAGFFLDVMDISGKRSFWSVYDGVVHLQNVREVLPKDCLANKEPTECFFPAELIKSIRTPMFILNSAYDSWQIRNVLVPVSSAPDKSWSSCKDNIRNCNSTQIKVLDGFRNAMLGALNVVEDKEDWGLFVDSCFTHCQSLYGISWNSEISPRLGNKTIAEAAGDWYHGRSHGVKEIDCEYPCNPTCSGQLPP
;
A
#
# COMPACT_ATOMS: atom_id res chain seq x y z
N MET A 1 -21.84 26.26 22.67
CA MET A 1 -21.60 24.88 22.19
C MET A 1 -21.01 24.10 23.37
N TYR A 2 -21.61 22.98 23.76
CA TYR A 2 -21.35 22.33 25.04
C TYR A 2 -19.93 21.76 25.13
N ALA A 3 -19.21 22.10 26.21
CA ALA A 3 -17.82 21.70 26.45
C ALA A 3 -17.60 20.20 26.74
N LEU A 4 -18.66 19.39 26.71
CA LEU A 4 -18.68 18.00 27.17
C LEU A 4 -18.52 16.97 26.05
N GLY A 5 -18.18 17.42 24.83
CA GLY A 5 -17.92 16.55 23.67
C GLY A 5 -16.59 16.82 22.96
N SER A 6 -15.72 17.66 23.53
CA SER A 6 -14.42 18.00 22.92
C SER A 6 -13.45 18.54 23.95
N SER A 7 -12.17 18.19 23.83
CA SER A 7 -11.08 18.73 24.64
C SER A 7 -10.59 20.12 24.19
N ASN A 8 -10.97 20.56 22.98
CA ASN A 8 -10.46 21.80 22.36
C ASN A 8 -10.76 23.08 23.17
N PHE A 9 -11.76 23.03 24.05
CA PHE A 9 -12.18 24.17 24.87
C PHE A 9 -11.84 24.00 26.36
N MET A 10 -11.08 22.96 26.72
CA MET A 10 -10.74 22.67 28.11
C MET A 10 -9.57 23.53 28.60
N LYS A 11 -9.83 24.40 29.58
CA LYS A 11 -8.78 25.15 30.28
C LYS A 11 -8.03 24.24 31.28
N PRO A 12 -6.73 24.51 31.56
CA PRO A 12 -5.98 23.78 32.58
C PRO A 12 -6.70 23.79 33.94
N MET A 13 -6.77 22.63 34.60
CA MET A 13 -7.32 22.53 35.95
C MET A 13 -6.28 22.99 36.98
N ARG A 14 -6.67 23.92 37.86
CA ARG A 14 -5.84 24.38 38.97
C ARG A 14 -6.40 23.79 40.27
N PHE A 15 -5.64 22.94 40.94
CA PHE A 15 -5.98 22.31 42.23
C PHE A 15 -5.85 23.29 43.42
N ALA A 16 -6.28 24.53 43.22
CA ALA A 16 -6.14 25.66 44.14
C ALA A 16 -7.44 25.99 44.90
N GLY A 17 -8.50 25.21 44.69
CA GLY A 17 -9.82 25.44 45.27
C GLY A 17 -10.08 24.69 46.59
N ALA A 18 -11.31 24.81 47.08
CA ALA A 18 -11.83 24.08 48.24
C ALA A 18 -12.30 22.65 47.86
N GLY A 19 -12.40 21.77 48.85
CA GLY A 19 -12.87 20.38 48.69
C GLY A 19 -11.72 19.35 48.58
N ILE A 20 -12.06 18.11 48.22
CA ILE A 20 -11.15 16.94 48.29
C ILE A 20 -9.89 17.05 47.42
N LEU A 21 -9.93 17.87 46.35
CA LEU A 21 -8.77 18.13 45.49
C LEU A 21 -7.99 19.39 45.89
N GLY A 22 -8.46 20.10 46.93
CA GLY A 22 -7.82 21.30 47.45
C GLY A 22 -6.51 20.99 48.16
N SER A 23 -5.62 21.98 48.19
CA SER A 23 -4.30 21.88 48.84
C SER A 23 -4.26 22.56 50.21
N ASP A 24 -5.38 23.16 50.64
CA ASP A 24 -5.53 23.80 51.94
C ASP A 24 -5.88 22.76 53.00
N GLN A 25 -4.97 22.53 53.95
CA GLN A 25 -5.15 21.55 55.02
C GLN A 25 -6.33 21.89 55.95
N LEU A 26 -6.74 23.16 56.07
CA LEU A 26 -7.89 23.51 56.92
C LEU A 26 -9.22 23.08 56.29
N GLN A 27 -9.28 22.98 54.96
CA GLN A 27 -10.48 22.58 54.21
C GLN A 27 -10.42 21.13 53.73
N ASN A 28 -9.22 20.56 53.61
CA ASN A 28 -8.96 19.19 53.18
C ASN A 28 -7.97 18.51 54.14
N PRO A 29 -8.37 18.25 55.40
CA PRO A 29 -7.45 17.85 56.47
C PRO A 29 -6.67 16.58 56.14
N ASP A 30 -7.29 15.63 55.43
CA ASP A 30 -6.74 14.30 55.21
C ASP A 30 -6.03 14.14 53.87
N PHE A 31 -6.45 14.86 52.82
CA PHE A 31 -5.98 14.64 51.44
C PHE A 31 -5.23 15.82 50.82
N TYR A 32 -4.98 16.90 51.59
CA TYR A 32 -4.35 18.13 51.06
C TYR A 32 -2.99 17.91 50.37
N ASN A 33 -2.22 16.92 50.81
CA ASN A 33 -0.87 16.63 50.32
C ASN A 33 -0.78 15.40 49.39
N TRP A 34 -1.91 14.83 48.95
CA TRP A 34 -1.91 13.71 48.01
C TRP A 34 -1.64 14.14 46.57
N ASN A 35 -1.21 13.17 45.74
CA ASN A 35 -1.20 13.33 44.29
C ASN A 35 -2.63 13.45 43.76
N LYS A 36 -2.88 14.44 42.90
CA LYS A 36 -4.22 14.78 42.43
C LYS A 36 -4.33 14.54 40.92
N VAL A 37 -5.34 13.78 40.51
CA VAL A 37 -5.69 13.52 39.12
C VAL A 37 -7.17 13.85 38.93
N PHE A 38 -7.50 14.57 37.86
CA PHE A 38 -8.89 14.85 37.49
C PHE A 38 -9.12 14.49 36.02
N VAL A 39 -9.99 13.51 35.79
CA VAL A 39 -10.38 13.08 34.44
C VAL A 39 -11.61 13.89 34.04
N ARG A 40 -11.48 14.72 32.99
CA ARG A 40 -12.58 15.56 32.50
C ARG A 40 -13.56 14.72 31.69
N TYR A 41 -14.85 14.88 31.97
CA TYR A 41 -15.92 14.28 31.18
C TYR A 41 -15.99 14.87 29.78
N CYS A 42 -15.91 14.03 28.75
CA CYS A 42 -15.88 14.47 27.36
C CYS A 42 -16.49 13.49 26.36
N ASP A 43 -16.94 12.32 26.82
CA ASP A 43 -17.37 11.20 25.99
C ASP A 43 -18.89 11.17 25.77
N GLY A 44 -19.68 11.93 26.55
CA GLY A 44 -21.14 11.93 26.44
C GLY A 44 -21.82 10.62 26.88
N ALA A 45 -21.03 9.64 27.34
CA ALA A 45 -21.47 8.29 27.67
C ALA A 45 -21.19 7.93 29.14
N SER A 46 -21.10 8.93 30.04
CA SER A 46 -20.81 8.72 31.47
C SER A 46 -19.61 7.80 31.77
N PHE A 47 -18.58 7.83 30.93
CA PHE A 47 -17.41 6.94 30.97
C PHE A 47 -17.74 5.44 30.83
N SER A 48 -18.95 5.10 30.38
CA SER A 48 -19.39 3.74 30.10
C SER A 48 -19.39 3.40 28.61
N GLY A 49 -18.91 4.32 27.76
CA GLY A 49 -18.76 4.04 26.35
C GLY A 49 -17.74 2.92 26.12
N ASP A 50 -18.20 1.82 25.56
CA ASP A 50 -17.40 0.66 25.16
C ASP A 50 -17.41 0.47 23.63
N ALA A 51 -17.78 1.54 22.90
CA ALA A 51 -17.80 1.57 21.44
C ALA A 51 -16.37 1.52 20.90
N GLU A 52 -15.73 0.36 21.02
CA GLU A 52 -14.64 -0.07 20.18
C GLU A 52 -15.23 -0.23 18.78
N GLY A 53 -15.05 0.78 17.92
CA GLY A 53 -15.02 0.46 16.50
C GLY A 53 -14.04 -0.69 16.33
N ARG A 54 -14.47 -1.83 15.74
CA ARG A 54 -13.61 -3.00 15.51
C ARG A 54 -12.26 -2.49 15.02
N ALA A 55 -11.20 -2.63 15.82
CA ALA A 55 -9.93 -2.01 15.48
C ALA A 55 -9.52 -2.51 14.08
N GLN A 56 -9.21 -1.60 13.17
CA GLN A 56 -8.79 -1.96 11.82
C GLN A 56 -7.39 -1.42 11.60
N ALA A 57 -6.55 -2.21 10.94
CA ALA A 57 -5.19 -1.84 10.61
C ALA A 57 -4.94 -2.11 9.12
N LEU A 58 -4.32 -1.14 8.45
CA LEU A 58 -3.88 -1.26 7.07
C LEU A 58 -2.38 -1.02 7.01
N LEU A 59 -1.62 -2.01 6.52
CA LEU A 59 -0.24 -1.78 6.10
C LEU A 59 -0.24 -1.36 4.64
N THR A 60 0.41 -0.25 4.31
CA THR A 60 0.52 0.22 2.94
C THR A 60 1.89 0.84 2.68
N GLY A 61 2.32 0.79 1.42
CA GLY A 61 3.53 1.41 0.96
C GLY A 61 3.61 1.40 -0.56
N CYS A 62 4.40 2.32 -1.11
CA CYS A 62 4.67 2.37 -2.54
C CYS A 62 6.06 1.80 -2.89
N SER A 63 6.20 1.15 -4.07
CA SER A 63 7.48 0.85 -4.70
C SER A 63 8.25 -0.15 -3.85
N ALA A 64 9.48 0.16 -3.41
CA ALA A 64 10.17 -0.62 -2.39
C ALA A 64 9.32 -0.80 -1.10
N GLY A 65 8.53 0.20 -0.71
CA GLY A 65 7.57 0.09 0.40
C GLY A 65 6.35 -0.79 0.08
N GLY A 66 5.95 -0.89 -1.18
CA GLY A 66 4.91 -1.80 -1.65
C GLY A 66 5.40 -3.25 -1.61
N LEU A 67 6.63 -3.49 -2.08
CA LEU A 67 7.32 -4.78 -1.92
C LEU A 67 7.48 -5.15 -0.44
N ALA A 68 7.89 -4.20 0.41
CA ALA A 68 7.98 -4.40 1.85
C ALA A 68 6.61 -4.72 2.47
N THR A 69 5.54 -4.10 1.98
CA THR A 69 4.17 -4.43 2.39
C THR A 69 3.82 -5.88 2.06
N ILE A 70 4.19 -6.37 0.87
CA ILE A 70 4.03 -7.78 0.49
C ILE A 70 4.83 -8.69 1.44
N LEU A 71 6.12 -8.43 1.61
CA LEU A 71 7.02 -9.22 2.47
C LEU A 71 6.53 -9.32 3.92
N HIS A 72 6.04 -8.23 4.48
CA HIS A 72 5.77 -8.12 5.92
C HIS A 72 4.29 -8.16 6.28
N CYS A 73 3.38 -8.42 5.33
CA CYS A 73 1.94 -8.36 5.59
C CYS A 73 1.50 -9.33 6.69
N ASP A 74 1.93 -10.60 6.61
CA ASP A 74 1.58 -11.62 7.61
C ASP A 74 2.23 -11.35 8.97
N ASP A 75 3.49 -10.88 8.98
CA ASP A 75 4.16 -10.47 10.22
C ASP A 75 3.46 -9.28 10.88
N PHE A 76 3.01 -8.31 10.08
CA PHE A 76 2.26 -7.15 10.57
C PHE A 76 0.93 -7.59 11.16
N SER A 77 0.21 -8.47 10.47
CA SER A 77 -1.03 -9.09 10.95
C SER A 77 -0.85 -9.83 12.27
N ALA A 78 0.24 -10.59 12.42
CA ALA A 78 0.55 -11.36 13.62
C ALA A 78 0.84 -10.51 14.88
N ARG A 79 1.04 -9.19 14.75
CA ARG A 79 1.25 -8.28 15.90
C ARG A 79 -0.05 -7.87 16.60
N PHE A 80 -1.20 -8.14 15.98
CA PHE A 80 -2.50 -7.75 16.51
C PHE A 80 -3.29 -8.95 17.05
N SER A 81 -4.25 -8.69 17.93
CA SER A 81 -5.22 -9.72 18.35
C SER A 81 -6.15 -10.09 17.19
N ARG A 82 -6.83 -11.23 17.31
CA ARG A 82 -7.78 -11.71 16.28
C ARG A 82 -8.99 -10.79 16.08
N ASP A 83 -9.25 -9.89 17.03
CA ASP A 83 -10.37 -8.94 16.98
C ASP A 83 -10.06 -7.73 16.09
N VAL A 84 -8.79 -7.52 15.74
CA VAL A 84 -8.34 -6.45 14.85
C VAL A 84 -8.40 -6.95 13.40
N SER A 85 -9.15 -6.26 12.55
CA SER A 85 -9.16 -6.53 11.11
C SER A 85 -7.88 -5.95 10.48
N VAL A 86 -6.92 -6.81 10.15
CA VAL A 86 -5.69 -6.41 9.45
C VAL A 86 -5.80 -6.74 7.97
N LYS A 87 -5.46 -5.78 7.11
CA LYS A 87 -5.30 -5.97 5.67
C LYS A 87 -4.06 -5.22 5.17
N CYS A 88 -3.62 -5.50 3.94
CA CYS A 88 -2.45 -4.83 3.35
C CYS A 88 -2.75 -4.30 1.94
N LEU A 89 -2.23 -3.13 1.60
CA LEU A 89 -2.31 -2.55 0.26
C LEU A 89 -0.89 -2.31 -0.28
N ALA A 90 -0.50 -3.07 -1.30
CA ALA A 90 0.78 -2.89 -1.96
C ALA A 90 0.59 -2.04 -3.22
N ASP A 91 1.16 -0.83 -3.24
CA ASP A 91 1.12 0.08 -4.37
C ASP A 91 2.44 0.05 -5.15
N ALA A 92 2.38 -0.20 -6.45
CA ALA A 92 3.54 -0.24 -7.35
C ALA A 92 4.70 -1.12 -6.84
N GLY A 93 4.40 -2.10 -5.98
CA GLY A 93 5.36 -2.98 -5.33
C GLY A 93 5.52 -4.33 -6.03
N PHE A 94 4.67 -4.61 -7.02
CA PHE A 94 4.69 -5.84 -7.79
C PHE A 94 5.71 -5.76 -8.94
N PHE A 95 7.00 -5.87 -8.59
CA PHE A 95 8.10 -5.92 -9.55
C PHE A 95 8.19 -7.25 -10.28
N LEU A 96 8.44 -7.21 -11.59
CA LEU A 96 8.54 -8.39 -12.42
C LEU A 96 9.98 -8.87 -12.63
N ASP A 97 10.09 -10.18 -12.72
CA ASP A 97 11.28 -10.89 -13.16
C ASP A 97 11.17 -11.22 -14.65
N VAL A 98 11.63 -10.27 -15.48
CA VAL A 98 11.57 -10.37 -16.94
C VAL A 98 12.92 -10.11 -17.57
N MET A 99 13.06 -10.54 -18.83
CA MET A 99 14.18 -10.12 -19.67
C MET A 99 13.99 -8.67 -20.09
N ASP A 100 15.08 -7.90 -20.07
CA ASP A 100 15.12 -6.60 -20.73
C ASP A 100 15.13 -6.75 -22.27
N ILE A 101 15.01 -5.65 -22.99
CA ILE A 101 14.99 -5.65 -24.46
C ILE A 101 16.30 -6.14 -25.11
N SER A 102 17.38 -6.30 -24.33
CA SER A 102 18.64 -6.91 -24.78
C SER A 102 18.72 -8.41 -24.51
N GLY A 103 17.65 -9.01 -23.95
CA GLY A 103 17.56 -10.43 -23.63
C GLY A 103 18.26 -10.82 -22.33
N LYS A 104 18.52 -9.86 -21.41
CA LYS A 104 19.20 -10.11 -20.14
C LYS A 104 18.24 -9.93 -18.97
N ARG A 105 18.40 -10.76 -17.91
CA ARG A 105 17.72 -10.54 -16.62
C ARG A 105 18.47 -9.49 -15.79
N SER A 106 18.50 -8.26 -16.29
CA SER A 106 19.25 -7.17 -15.64
C SER A 106 18.73 -6.90 -14.23
N PHE A 107 17.41 -6.90 -14.03
CA PHE A 107 16.82 -6.66 -12.72
C PHE A 107 16.98 -7.82 -11.74
N TRP A 108 16.99 -9.07 -12.23
CA TRP A 108 17.39 -10.22 -11.41
C TRP A 108 18.77 -9.99 -10.78
N SER A 109 19.74 -9.48 -11.53
CA SER A 109 21.08 -9.21 -11.01
C SER A 109 21.07 -8.14 -9.90
N VAL A 110 20.16 -7.16 -9.99
CA VAL A 110 19.96 -6.16 -8.94
C VAL A 110 19.38 -6.81 -7.69
N TYR A 111 18.32 -7.61 -7.83
CA TYR A 111 17.71 -8.32 -6.70
C TYR A 111 18.66 -9.34 -6.08
N ASP A 112 19.45 -10.03 -6.89
CA ASP A 112 20.46 -10.97 -6.42
C ASP A 112 21.48 -10.26 -5.52
N GLY A 113 21.96 -9.09 -5.96
CA GLY A 113 22.83 -8.24 -5.15
C GLY A 113 22.17 -7.80 -3.85
N VAL A 114 20.91 -7.37 -3.87
CA VAL A 114 20.16 -6.97 -2.66
C VAL A 114 20.03 -8.14 -1.70
N VAL A 115 19.61 -9.30 -2.19
CA VAL A 115 19.33 -10.48 -1.38
C VAL A 115 20.58 -10.96 -0.65
N HIS A 116 21.71 -11.02 -1.35
CA HIS A 116 22.99 -11.46 -0.78
C HIS A 116 23.62 -10.38 0.12
N LEU A 117 23.57 -9.11 -0.27
CA LEU A 117 24.18 -8.03 0.52
C LEU A 117 23.43 -7.76 1.83
N GLN A 118 22.10 -7.79 1.78
CA GLN A 118 21.25 -7.47 2.94
C GLN A 118 20.83 -8.71 3.74
N ASN A 119 21.26 -9.91 3.30
CA ASN A 119 20.95 -11.19 3.94
C ASN A 119 19.44 -11.36 4.22
N VAL A 120 18.59 -11.07 3.24
CA VAL A 120 17.12 -11.07 3.41
C VAL A 120 16.51 -12.48 3.43
N ARG A 121 17.34 -13.54 3.38
CA ARG A 121 16.89 -14.94 3.34
C ARG A 121 15.91 -15.29 4.47
N GLU A 122 16.12 -14.73 5.66
CA GLU A 122 15.30 -15.04 6.84
C GLU A 122 13.85 -14.54 6.75
N VAL A 123 13.56 -13.55 5.91
CA VAL A 123 12.20 -13.01 5.72
C VAL A 123 11.49 -13.59 4.50
N LEU A 124 12.13 -14.50 3.75
CA LEU A 124 11.56 -15.12 2.56
C LEU A 124 10.71 -16.36 2.92
N PRO A 125 9.69 -16.70 2.10
CA PRO A 125 8.87 -17.89 2.33
C PRO A 125 9.70 -19.17 2.35
N LYS A 126 9.59 -19.94 3.43
CA LYS A 126 10.38 -21.17 3.65
C LYS A 126 10.06 -22.26 2.63
N ASP A 127 8.81 -22.35 2.21
CA ASP A 127 8.30 -23.22 1.16
C ASP A 127 8.91 -22.88 -0.22
N CYS A 128 9.09 -21.60 -0.52
CA CYS A 128 9.82 -21.18 -1.71
C CYS A 128 11.29 -21.57 -1.64
N LEU A 129 11.97 -21.25 -0.52
CA LEU A 129 13.38 -21.54 -0.29
C LEU A 129 13.73 -23.04 -0.27
N ALA A 130 12.74 -23.91 -0.12
CA ALA A 130 12.95 -25.35 -0.19
C ALA A 130 13.34 -25.83 -1.60
N ASN A 131 12.93 -25.10 -2.65
CA ASN A 131 13.07 -25.55 -4.03
C ASN A 131 13.64 -24.48 -4.99
N LYS A 132 13.80 -23.24 -4.53
CA LYS A 132 14.18 -22.09 -5.37
C LYS A 132 15.29 -21.26 -4.73
N GLU A 133 16.00 -20.51 -5.57
CA GLU A 133 17.02 -19.58 -5.12
C GLU A 133 16.41 -18.42 -4.32
N PRO A 134 17.09 -17.90 -3.28
CA PRO A 134 16.60 -16.76 -2.50
C PRO A 134 16.20 -15.55 -3.36
N THR A 135 16.93 -15.29 -4.44
CA THR A 135 16.64 -14.22 -5.40
C THR A 135 15.28 -14.42 -6.07
N GLU A 136 14.92 -15.65 -6.43
CA GLU A 136 13.61 -15.97 -6.99
C GLU A 136 12.50 -15.71 -5.96
N CYS A 137 12.73 -16.16 -4.73
CA CYS A 137 11.78 -16.03 -3.63
C CYS A 137 11.58 -14.58 -3.15
N PHE A 138 12.46 -13.66 -3.52
CA PHE A 138 12.31 -12.24 -3.23
C PHE A 138 11.41 -11.51 -4.24
N PHE A 139 11.11 -12.11 -5.39
CA PHE A 139 10.18 -11.52 -6.35
C PHE A 139 8.72 -11.64 -5.87
N PRO A 140 7.91 -10.57 -6.01
CA PRO A 140 6.50 -10.56 -5.66
C PRO A 140 5.69 -11.75 -6.17
N ALA A 141 5.94 -12.20 -7.40
CA ALA A 141 5.24 -13.33 -8.00
C ALA A 141 5.40 -14.63 -7.20
N GLU A 142 6.52 -14.82 -6.50
CA GLU A 142 6.71 -15.94 -5.57
C GLU A 142 6.19 -15.63 -4.17
N LEU A 143 6.42 -14.41 -3.67
CA LEU A 143 5.98 -14.00 -2.33
C LEU A 143 4.47 -14.15 -2.12
N ILE A 144 3.65 -13.69 -3.07
CA ILE A 144 2.19 -13.66 -2.92
C ILE A 144 1.55 -15.05 -2.82
N LYS A 145 2.27 -16.11 -3.23
CA LYS A 145 1.79 -17.51 -3.15
C LYS A 145 1.66 -17.98 -1.70
N SER A 146 2.49 -17.46 -0.80
CA SER A 146 2.55 -17.91 0.60
C SER A 146 1.83 -16.97 1.58
N ILE A 147 1.42 -15.77 1.13
CA ILE A 147 0.73 -14.79 1.98
C ILE A 147 -0.72 -15.21 2.26
N ARG A 148 -1.10 -15.09 3.53
CA ARG A 148 -2.43 -15.46 4.04
C ARG A 148 -3.32 -14.26 4.34
N THR A 149 -2.73 -13.15 4.77
CA THR A 149 -3.47 -11.93 5.10
C THR A 149 -4.05 -11.32 3.83
N PRO A 150 -5.32 -10.86 3.83
CA PRO A 150 -5.94 -10.24 2.67
C PRO A 150 -5.13 -9.06 2.14
N MET A 151 -4.83 -9.08 0.83
CA MET A 151 -4.07 -8.02 0.18
C MET A 151 -4.84 -7.35 -0.95
N PHE A 152 -4.59 -6.05 -1.13
CA PHE A 152 -4.96 -5.30 -2.31
C PHE A 152 -3.69 -4.95 -3.10
N ILE A 153 -3.59 -5.45 -4.33
CA ILE A 153 -2.48 -5.08 -5.22
C ILE A 153 -2.96 -3.94 -6.12
N LEU A 154 -2.33 -2.79 -5.95
CA LEU A 154 -2.47 -1.63 -6.80
C LEU A 154 -1.21 -1.50 -7.65
N ASN A 155 -1.30 -1.69 -8.95
CA ASN A 155 -0.12 -1.64 -9.80
C ASN A 155 -0.52 -1.18 -11.20
N SER A 156 0.24 -0.27 -11.80
CA SER A 156 0.08 -0.02 -13.23
C SER A 156 0.63 -1.20 -14.03
N ALA A 157 -0.12 -1.65 -15.04
CA ALA A 157 0.35 -2.62 -16.04
C ALA A 157 1.52 -2.08 -16.88
N TYR A 158 1.65 -0.76 -16.96
CA TYR A 158 2.70 -0.03 -17.65
C TYR A 158 3.48 0.84 -16.65
N ASP A 159 3.85 0.26 -15.50
CA ASP A 159 4.56 0.94 -14.43
C ASP A 159 5.82 1.63 -14.99
N SER A 160 5.87 2.97 -14.84
CA SER A 160 6.89 3.75 -15.53
C SER A 160 8.30 3.43 -15.02
N TRP A 161 8.41 3.14 -13.71
CA TRP A 161 9.68 2.84 -13.08
C TRP A 161 10.21 1.50 -13.58
N GLN A 162 9.35 0.48 -13.66
CA GLN A 162 9.73 -0.82 -14.20
C GLN A 162 10.08 -0.73 -15.68
N ILE A 163 9.33 0.02 -16.48
CA ILE A 163 9.67 0.21 -17.89
C ILE A 163 11.06 0.86 -18.02
N ARG A 164 11.38 1.87 -17.20
CA ARG A 164 12.67 2.60 -17.25
C ARG A 164 13.86 1.82 -16.72
N ASN A 165 13.66 0.93 -15.74
CA ASN A 165 14.75 0.32 -14.97
C ASN A 165 14.82 -1.21 -15.07
N VAL A 166 13.72 -1.87 -15.41
CA VAL A 166 13.62 -3.34 -15.54
C VAL A 166 13.60 -3.74 -17.01
N LEU A 167 12.63 -3.24 -17.78
CA LEU A 167 12.43 -3.65 -19.17
C LEU A 167 13.40 -2.94 -20.13
N VAL A 168 13.61 -1.63 -19.93
CA VAL A 168 14.45 -0.79 -20.79
C VAL A 168 15.48 0.01 -19.98
N PRO A 169 16.33 -0.66 -19.17
CA PRO A 169 17.43 0.02 -18.49
C PRO A 169 18.37 0.65 -19.51
N VAL A 170 19.10 1.70 -19.09
CA VAL A 170 20.02 2.45 -19.97
C VAL A 170 21.02 1.55 -20.71
N SER A 171 21.47 0.47 -20.08
CA SER A 171 22.39 -0.52 -20.66
C SER A 171 21.80 -1.32 -21.83
N SER A 172 20.47 -1.43 -21.94
CA SER A 172 19.78 -2.22 -22.96
C SER A 172 19.47 -1.44 -24.25
N ALA A 173 19.46 -0.09 -24.18
CA ALA A 173 19.15 0.82 -25.29
C ALA A 173 20.18 1.97 -25.42
N PRO A 174 21.47 1.67 -25.66
CA PRO A 174 22.52 2.70 -25.69
C PRO A 174 22.39 3.68 -26.86
N ASP A 175 21.71 3.28 -27.93
CA ASP A 175 21.41 4.08 -29.11
C ASP A 175 20.32 5.16 -28.88
N LYS A 176 19.74 5.21 -27.67
CA LYS A 176 18.67 6.13 -27.26
C LYS A 176 17.36 5.95 -28.03
N SER A 177 17.19 4.85 -28.76
CA SER A 177 15.97 4.54 -29.52
C SER A 177 14.70 4.52 -28.64
N TRP A 178 14.87 4.23 -27.35
CA TRP A 178 13.79 4.16 -26.37
C TRP A 178 13.65 5.37 -25.45
N SER A 179 14.58 6.35 -25.50
CA SER A 179 14.60 7.46 -24.52
C SER A 179 13.27 8.21 -24.44
N SER A 180 12.71 8.61 -25.59
CA SER A 180 11.44 9.35 -25.60
C SER A 180 10.25 8.51 -25.12
N CYS A 181 10.20 7.23 -25.50
CA CYS A 181 9.14 6.29 -25.15
C CYS A 181 9.11 5.96 -23.65
N LYS A 182 10.28 5.69 -23.03
CA LYS A 182 10.35 5.40 -21.60
C LYS A 182 10.18 6.64 -20.72
N ASP A 183 10.35 7.85 -21.27
CA ASP A 183 10.05 9.08 -20.55
C ASP A 183 8.55 9.38 -20.60
N ASN A 184 7.89 9.11 -21.72
CA ASN A 184 6.45 9.26 -21.92
C ASN A 184 5.92 8.22 -22.91
N ILE A 185 5.04 7.33 -22.44
CA ILE A 185 4.46 6.26 -23.25
C ILE A 185 3.76 6.75 -24.54
N ARG A 186 3.26 7.99 -24.56
CA ARG A 186 2.62 8.60 -25.75
C ARG A 186 3.58 8.78 -26.92
N ASN A 187 4.87 8.78 -26.66
CA ASN A 187 5.92 8.92 -27.67
C ASN A 187 6.41 7.56 -28.21
N CYS A 188 5.87 6.45 -27.71
CA CYS A 188 6.23 5.12 -28.19
C CYS A 188 5.63 4.87 -29.58
N ASN A 189 6.43 4.28 -30.47
CA ASN A 189 5.92 3.76 -31.73
C ASN A 189 5.21 2.40 -31.54
N SER A 190 4.51 1.92 -32.57
CA SER A 190 3.73 0.68 -32.50
C SER A 190 4.56 -0.58 -32.17
N THR A 191 5.84 -0.61 -32.51
CA THR A 191 6.72 -1.74 -32.16
C THR A 191 7.12 -1.67 -30.69
N GLN A 192 7.36 -0.47 -30.16
CA GLN A 192 7.65 -0.26 -28.74
C GLN A 192 6.42 -0.60 -27.88
N ILE A 193 5.22 -0.16 -28.28
CA ILE A 193 3.97 -0.50 -27.59
C ILE A 193 3.79 -2.01 -27.48
N LYS A 194 4.01 -2.78 -28.56
CA LYS A 194 3.91 -4.25 -28.52
C LYS A 194 4.84 -4.90 -27.49
N VAL A 195 6.03 -4.34 -27.27
CA VAL A 195 6.95 -4.83 -26.22
C VAL A 195 6.40 -4.49 -24.83
N LEU A 196 5.82 -3.30 -24.65
CA LEU A 196 5.16 -2.92 -23.40
C LEU A 196 3.90 -3.77 -23.13
N ASP A 197 3.14 -4.16 -24.16
CA ASP A 197 2.01 -5.08 -24.04
C ASP A 197 2.48 -6.47 -23.59
N GLY A 198 3.64 -6.92 -24.09
CA GLY A 198 4.30 -8.12 -23.58
C GLY A 198 4.64 -8.03 -22.09
N PHE A 199 5.11 -6.86 -21.63
CA PHE A 199 5.38 -6.61 -20.21
C PHE A 199 4.09 -6.62 -19.36
N ARG A 200 3.02 -5.95 -19.83
CA ARG A 200 1.69 -6.04 -19.21
C ARG A 200 1.22 -7.48 -19.10
N ASN A 201 1.32 -8.27 -20.16
CA ASN A 201 0.87 -9.66 -20.17
C ASN A 201 1.67 -10.53 -19.19
N ALA A 202 2.97 -10.25 -19.02
CA ALA A 202 3.78 -10.88 -17.98
C ALA A 202 3.29 -10.51 -16.56
N MET A 203 2.89 -9.24 -16.33
CA MET A 203 2.31 -8.82 -15.05
C MET A 203 1.02 -9.57 -14.74
N LEU A 204 0.08 -9.59 -15.70
CA LEU A 204 -1.20 -10.27 -15.51
C LEU A 204 -1.00 -11.77 -15.29
N GLY A 205 -0.14 -12.42 -16.08
CA GLY A 205 0.18 -13.83 -15.88
C GLY A 205 0.76 -14.13 -14.49
N ALA A 206 1.58 -13.23 -13.93
CA ALA A 206 2.11 -13.37 -12.58
C ALA A 206 1.06 -13.14 -11.48
N LEU A 207 0.01 -12.36 -11.76
CA LEU A 207 -1.10 -12.09 -10.82
C LEU A 207 -2.20 -13.16 -10.85
N ASN A 208 -2.24 -14.03 -11.86
CA ASN A 208 -3.25 -15.12 -11.93
C ASN A 208 -3.27 -16.01 -10.68
N VAL A 209 -2.16 -16.14 -9.96
CA VAL A 209 -2.08 -16.94 -8.72
C VAL A 209 -2.96 -16.41 -7.58
N VAL A 210 -3.49 -15.17 -7.70
CA VAL A 210 -4.41 -14.56 -6.73
C VAL A 210 -5.76 -14.20 -7.33
N GLU A 211 -6.06 -14.69 -8.54
CA GLU A 211 -7.35 -14.47 -9.20
C GLU A 211 -8.49 -15.09 -8.38
N ASP A 212 -8.32 -16.34 -7.94
CA ASP A 212 -9.31 -17.10 -7.15
C ASP A 212 -9.40 -16.67 -5.68
N LYS A 213 -8.55 -15.75 -5.20
CA LYS A 213 -8.59 -15.25 -3.82
C LYS A 213 -9.66 -14.17 -3.69
N GLU A 214 -10.86 -14.55 -3.26
CA GLU A 214 -12.04 -13.66 -3.15
C GLU A 214 -11.87 -12.51 -2.14
N ASP A 215 -11.07 -12.72 -1.10
CA ASP A 215 -10.74 -11.75 -0.05
C ASP A 215 -9.63 -10.79 -0.45
N TRP A 216 -8.95 -11.04 -1.57
CA TRP A 216 -7.93 -10.17 -2.14
C TRP A 216 -8.53 -9.20 -3.15
N GLY A 217 -7.92 -8.01 -3.26
CA GLY A 217 -8.25 -7.02 -4.27
C GLY A 217 -7.13 -6.85 -5.30
N LEU A 218 -7.50 -6.54 -6.54
CA LEU A 218 -6.61 -6.14 -7.62
C LEU A 218 -7.15 -4.85 -8.25
N PHE A 219 -6.28 -3.89 -8.47
CA PHE A 219 -6.55 -2.73 -9.32
C PHE A 219 -5.33 -2.53 -10.21
N VAL A 220 -5.46 -2.95 -11.46
CA VAL A 220 -4.38 -2.93 -12.46
C VAL A 220 -4.80 -2.04 -13.62
N ASP A 221 -4.45 -0.75 -13.55
CA ASP A 221 -4.72 0.22 -14.60
C ASP A 221 -3.66 0.21 -15.71
N SER A 222 -4.00 0.79 -16.86
CA SER A 222 -3.08 0.93 -17.99
C SER A 222 -2.45 2.31 -18.11
N CYS A 223 -2.38 3.07 -17.02
CA CYS A 223 -1.75 4.39 -17.02
C CYS A 223 -0.23 4.27 -16.86
N PHE A 224 0.53 5.14 -17.50
CA PHE A 224 1.99 5.18 -17.33
C PHE A 224 2.36 6.00 -16.09
N THR A 225 2.45 5.32 -14.95
CA THR A 225 2.54 5.93 -13.61
C THR A 225 3.28 5.03 -12.62
N HIS A 226 3.67 5.60 -11.48
CA HIS A 226 4.28 4.91 -10.34
C HIS A 226 3.81 5.58 -9.03
N CYS A 227 3.56 4.79 -7.98
CA CYS A 227 3.05 5.27 -6.67
C CYS A 227 1.69 5.97 -6.69
N GLN A 228 0.63 5.26 -7.05
CA GLN A 228 -0.67 5.89 -7.28
C GLN A 228 -1.44 6.24 -5.99
N SER A 229 -1.20 5.54 -4.89
CA SER A 229 -1.89 5.76 -3.61
C SER A 229 -1.41 6.99 -2.85
N LEU A 230 -0.22 7.51 -3.17
CA LEU A 230 0.42 8.61 -2.44
C LEU A 230 -0.05 10.00 -2.87
N TYR A 231 -0.71 10.12 -4.03
CA TYR A 231 -1.12 11.41 -4.57
C TYR A 231 -2.63 11.49 -4.70
N GLY A 232 -3.22 12.56 -4.19
CA GLY A 232 -4.67 12.78 -4.29
C GLY A 232 -5.17 12.77 -5.74
N ILE A 233 -4.35 13.25 -6.69
CA ILE A 233 -4.68 13.29 -8.12
C ILE A 233 -4.87 11.90 -8.73
N SER A 234 -4.11 10.89 -8.32
CA SER A 234 -4.25 9.51 -8.78
C SER A 234 -5.20 8.71 -7.89
N TRP A 235 -5.21 8.97 -6.58
CA TRP A 235 -6.01 8.22 -5.61
C TRP A 235 -7.51 8.52 -5.70
N ASN A 236 -7.91 9.79 -5.61
CA ASN A 236 -9.30 10.20 -5.60
C ASN A 236 -9.52 11.67 -6.02
N SER A 237 -9.61 11.90 -7.32
CA SER A 237 -9.90 13.19 -7.93
C SER A 237 -10.70 13.02 -9.24
N GLU A 238 -11.08 14.14 -9.84
CA GLU A 238 -11.76 14.14 -11.15
C GLU A 238 -10.90 13.55 -12.27
N ILE A 239 -9.56 13.62 -12.14
CA ILE A 239 -8.60 13.13 -13.13
C ILE A 239 -7.92 11.82 -12.71
N SER A 240 -8.41 11.17 -11.65
CA SER A 240 -7.88 9.87 -11.23
C SER A 240 -8.16 8.79 -12.26
N PRO A 241 -7.25 7.81 -12.42
CA PRO A 241 -7.53 6.60 -13.17
C PRO A 241 -8.80 5.93 -12.67
N ARG A 242 -9.64 5.50 -13.61
CA ARG A 242 -10.85 4.73 -13.33
C ARG A 242 -10.86 3.46 -14.13
N LEU A 243 -11.26 2.38 -13.47
CA LEU A 243 -11.62 1.11 -14.09
C LEU A 243 -13.13 0.92 -13.89
N GLY A 244 -13.84 0.73 -15.00
CA GLY A 244 -15.27 0.97 -15.03
C GLY A 244 -15.59 2.40 -14.58
N ASN A 245 -16.36 2.55 -13.50
CA ASN A 245 -16.72 3.85 -12.93
C ASN A 245 -16.01 4.17 -11.60
N LYS A 246 -15.09 3.33 -11.13
CA LYS A 246 -14.48 3.45 -9.80
C LYS A 246 -13.08 4.07 -9.87
N THR A 247 -12.79 5.02 -8.98
CA THR A 247 -11.42 5.42 -8.66
C THR A 247 -10.70 4.32 -7.89
N ILE A 248 -9.38 4.48 -7.78
CA ILE A 248 -8.55 3.64 -6.91
C ILE A 248 -9.08 3.65 -5.47
N ALA A 249 -9.41 4.83 -4.93
CA ALA A 249 -9.93 4.95 -3.56
C ALA A 249 -11.28 4.26 -3.36
N GLU A 250 -12.17 4.32 -4.35
CA GLU A 250 -13.46 3.64 -4.32
C GLU A 250 -13.27 2.13 -4.31
N ALA A 251 -12.43 1.59 -5.22
CA ALA A 251 -12.14 0.17 -5.30
C ALA A 251 -11.45 -0.37 -4.04
N ALA A 252 -10.38 0.31 -3.58
CA ALA A 252 -9.67 -0.07 -2.36
C ALA A 252 -10.56 0.04 -1.12
N GLY A 253 -11.41 1.07 -1.04
CA GLY A 253 -12.36 1.23 0.05
C GLY A 253 -13.46 0.16 0.04
N ASP A 254 -13.97 -0.21 -1.13
CA ASP A 254 -14.96 -1.27 -1.26
C ASP A 254 -14.39 -2.62 -0.80
N TRP A 255 -13.16 -2.94 -1.23
CA TRP A 255 -12.44 -4.13 -0.78
C TRP A 255 -12.16 -4.10 0.73
N TYR A 256 -11.62 -2.99 1.25
CA TYR A 256 -11.21 -2.90 2.65
C TYR A 256 -12.40 -3.09 3.59
N HIS A 257 -13.54 -2.48 3.28
CA HIS A 257 -14.75 -2.58 4.09
C HIS A 257 -15.66 -3.76 3.72
N GLY A 258 -15.29 -4.57 2.71
CA GLY A 258 -16.11 -5.71 2.26
C GLY A 258 -17.44 -5.28 1.63
N ARG A 259 -17.50 -4.10 1.03
CA ARG A 259 -18.71 -3.57 0.33
C ARG A 259 -18.94 -4.25 -1.02
N SER A 260 -17.92 -4.92 -1.57
CA SER A 260 -18.00 -5.72 -2.79
C SER A 260 -17.15 -6.97 -2.62
N HIS A 261 -17.60 -8.11 -3.16
CA HIS A 261 -16.84 -9.35 -3.20
C HIS A 261 -15.97 -9.38 -4.47
N GLY A 262 -14.72 -9.85 -4.37
CA GLY A 262 -13.85 -10.03 -5.52
C GLY A 262 -13.56 -8.75 -6.30
N VAL A 263 -13.05 -7.69 -5.65
CA VAL A 263 -12.63 -6.46 -6.35
C VAL A 263 -11.39 -6.75 -7.19
N LYS A 264 -11.59 -7.18 -8.44
CA LYS A 264 -10.52 -7.53 -9.39
C LYS A 264 -10.68 -6.69 -10.65
N GLU A 265 -10.24 -5.44 -10.58
CA GLU A 265 -10.34 -4.49 -11.68
C GLU A 265 -9.03 -4.53 -12.49
N ILE A 266 -9.10 -4.98 -13.75
CA ILE A 266 -7.94 -5.05 -14.66
C ILE A 266 -8.31 -4.33 -15.96
N ASP A 267 -7.48 -3.39 -16.35
CA ASP A 267 -7.70 -2.54 -17.52
C ASP A 267 -7.33 -3.22 -18.84
N CYS A 268 -7.76 -2.65 -19.95
CA CYS A 268 -7.39 -3.08 -21.31
C CYS A 268 -5.99 -2.59 -21.71
N GLU A 269 -5.45 -3.02 -22.85
CA GLU A 269 -4.13 -2.57 -23.33
C GLU A 269 -4.10 -1.05 -23.64
N TYR A 270 -2.96 -0.40 -23.38
CA TYR A 270 -2.76 1.01 -23.69
C TYR A 270 -2.99 1.28 -25.20
N PRO A 271 -3.62 2.40 -25.60
CA PRO A 271 -4.06 3.56 -24.81
C PRO A 271 -5.56 3.54 -24.50
N CYS A 272 -6.14 2.41 -24.12
CA CYS A 272 -7.59 2.30 -24.05
C CYS A 272 -8.26 3.15 -22.95
N ASN A 273 -7.57 3.44 -21.85
CA ASN A 273 -8.17 4.11 -20.69
C ASN A 273 -8.07 5.64 -20.84
N PRO A 274 -9.20 6.33 -21.10
CA PRO A 274 -9.20 7.78 -21.33
C PRO A 274 -8.96 8.59 -20.05
N THR A 275 -9.03 7.95 -18.88
CA THR A 275 -8.84 8.63 -17.58
C THR A 275 -7.38 8.75 -17.16
N CYS A 276 -6.46 8.13 -17.91
CA CYS A 276 -5.02 8.26 -17.68
C CYS A 276 -4.51 9.66 -18.05
N SER A 277 -4.62 10.58 -17.09
CA SER A 277 -4.17 11.96 -17.23
C SER A 277 -2.65 12.04 -17.43
N GLY A 278 -2.20 12.98 -18.27
CA GLY A 278 -0.77 13.28 -18.41
C GLY A 278 -0.16 13.99 -17.19
N GLN A 279 -0.98 14.32 -16.19
CA GLN A 279 -0.55 14.96 -14.94
C GLN A 279 -0.30 13.94 -13.82
N LEU A 280 -0.59 12.65 -14.06
CA LEU A 280 -0.30 11.60 -13.10
C LEU A 280 1.21 11.54 -12.83
N PRO A 281 1.62 11.18 -11.61
CA PRO A 281 3.03 11.03 -11.27
C PRO A 281 3.65 10.00 -12.23
N PRO A 282 4.81 10.30 -12.86
CA PRO A 282 5.48 9.35 -13.71
C PRO A 282 6.01 8.21 -12.87
#